data_AF-A0AAF0UPA8-F1
#
_entry.id   AF-A0AAF0UPA8-F1
#
_cell.length_a   1.000
_cell.length_b   1.000
_cell.length_c   1.000
_cell.angle_alpha   90.00
_cell.angle_beta   90.00
_cell.angle_gamma   90.00
#
_symmetry.space_group_name_H-M   'P 1'
#
loop_
_entity.id
_entity.type
_entity.pdbx_description
1 polymer ?
#
loop_
_entity_poly.entity_id
_entity_poly.type
_entity_poly.pdbx_seq_one_letter_code
_entity_poly.pdbx_strand_id
1 'polypeptide(L)'
;MLRACVIDFVGHWDQFLPLCEFFYNNSYHSSIDMAPFEALYGRGCRSPIWWFEVGDVKPLRVDLVKDAQDNVRSIQAKLLAAQSRQKKYTDHKVRDRTFQVGEQVPLNVSP
;
A
#
# COMPACT_ATOMS: atom_id res chain seq x y z
N MET A 1 5.98 7.32 7.07
CA MET A 1 6.64 8.31 6.21
C MET A 1 5.96 9.66 6.25
N LEU A 2 4.73 9.81 5.75
CA LEU A 2 4.02 11.10 5.69
C LEU A 2 3.86 11.77 7.07
N ARG A 3 3.54 11.00 8.12
CA ARG A 3 3.53 11.49 9.51
C ARG A 3 4.88 12.04 9.98
N ALA A 4 6.00 11.38 9.62
CA ALA A 4 7.34 11.86 9.98
C ALA A 4 7.65 13.15 9.21
N CYS A 5 7.34 13.21 7.92
CA CYS A 5 7.53 14.42 7.12
C CYS A 5 6.73 15.63 7.65
N VAL A 6 5.51 15.41 8.15
CA VAL A 6 4.71 16.47 8.76
C VAL A 6 5.32 16.95 10.08
N ILE A 7 5.93 16.07 10.87
CA ILE A 7 6.58 16.41 12.14
C ILE A 7 7.92 17.12 11.92
N ASP A 8 8.73 16.65 10.96
CA ASP A 8 10.08 17.16 10.74
C ASP A 8 10.10 18.42 9.86
N PHE A 9 9.14 18.56 8.93
CA PHE A 9 9.06 19.66 7.96
C PHE A 9 7.78 20.49 8.15
N VAL A 10 7.45 20.83 9.40
CA VAL A 10 6.25 21.59 9.77
C VAL A 10 6.06 22.80 8.85
N GLY A 11 4.90 22.86 8.18
CA GLY A 11 4.52 23.95 7.27
C GLY A 11 5.03 23.85 5.82
N HIS A 12 5.93 22.91 5.50
CA HIS A 12 6.47 22.72 4.14
C HIS A 12 6.36 21.27 3.64
N TRP A 13 5.57 20.44 4.34
CA TRP A 13 5.40 19.02 4.02
C TRP A 13 4.83 18.78 2.62
N ASP A 14 4.11 19.76 2.06
CA ASP A 14 3.56 19.77 0.71
C ASP A 14 4.67 19.71 -0.35
N GLN A 15 5.80 20.36 -0.10
CA GLN A 15 6.96 20.32 -0.99
C GLN A 15 7.62 18.93 -1.02
N PHE A 16 7.48 18.17 0.07
CA PHE A 16 8.00 16.81 0.19
C PHE A 16 6.97 15.74 -0.21
N LEU A 17 5.75 16.13 -0.58
CA LEU A 17 4.71 15.20 -0.99
C LEU A 17 5.10 14.36 -2.23
N PRO A 18 5.73 14.92 -3.28
CA PRO A 18 6.19 14.14 -4.42
C PRO A 18 7.23 13.08 -4.03
N LEU A 19 8.13 13.42 -3.10
CA LEU A 19 9.09 12.46 -2.57
C LEU A 19 8.37 11.39 -1.74
N CYS A 20 7.35 11.79 -0.96
CA CYS A 20 6.57 10.85 -0.18
C CYS A 20 5.88 9.79 -1.03
N GLU A 21 5.22 10.25 -2.09
CA GLU A 21 4.58 9.41 -3.08
C GLU A 21 5.59 8.51 -3.78
N PHE A 22 6.73 9.07 -4.20
CA PHE A 22 7.79 8.31 -4.85
C PHE A 22 8.27 7.14 -3.98
N PHE A 23 8.59 7.37 -2.70
CA PHE A 23 9.01 6.30 -1.81
C PHE A 23 7.90 5.28 -1.54
N TYR A 24 6.65 5.73 -1.37
CA TYR A 24 5.52 4.83 -1.18
C TYR A 24 5.31 3.89 -2.37
N ASN A 25 5.33 4.43 -3.59
CA ASN A 25 5.12 3.66 -4.82
C ASN A 25 6.27 2.69 -5.13
N ASN A 26 7.48 2.96 -4.62
CA ASN A 26 8.67 2.15 -4.87
C ASN A 26 9.07 1.22 -3.73
N SER A 27 8.42 1.34 -2.57
CA SER A 27 8.68 0.44 -1.44
C SER A 27 7.97 -0.88 -1.62
N TYR A 28 8.58 -1.95 -1.08
CA TYR A 28 7.98 -3.27 -1.04
C TYR A 28 6.69 -3.26 -0.22
N HIS A 29 5.60 -3.81 -0.77
CA HIS A 29 4.32 -3.91 -0.07
C HIS A 29 3.94 -5.37 0.16
N SER A 30 3.91 -5.79 1.42
CA SER A 30 3.65 -7.18 1.84
C SER A 30 2.26 -7.72 1.51
N SER A 31 1.32 -6.85 1.10
CA SER A 31 0.00 -7.28 0.64
C SER A 31 -0.01 -7.77 -0.80
N ILE A 32 0.96 -7.35 -1.62
CA ILE A 32 1.10 -7.71 -3.05
C ILE A 32 2.44 -8.42 -3.34
N ASP A 33 3.35 -8.44 -2.37
CA ASP A 33 4.72 -8.96 -2.44
C ASP A 33 5.60 -8.32 -3.51
N MET A 34 5.36 -7.05 -3.83
CA MET A 34 6.14 -6.26 -4.78
C MET A 34 5.91 -4.77 -4.52
N ALA A 35 6.64 -3.89 -5.21
CA ALA A 35 6.36 -2.46 -5.19
C ALA A 35 5.13 -2.13 -6.06
N PRO A 36 4.25 -1.18 -5.67
CA PRO A 36 3.17 -0.71 -6.53
C PRO A 36 3.62 -0.25 -7.92
N PHE A 37 4.79 0.37 -8.03
CA PHE A 37 5.39 0.75 -9.31
C PHE A 37 5.72 -0.47 -10.18
N GLU A 38 6.29 -1.50 -9.57
CA GLU A 38 6.62 -2.76 -10.27
C GLU A 38 5.36 -3.48 -10.73
N ALA A 39 4.32 -3.50 -9.89
CA ALA A 39 3.01 -4.02 -10.24
C ALA A 39 2.40 -3.33 -11.47
N LEU A 40 2.55 -2.00 -11.57
CA LEU A 40 1.95 -1.20 -12.64
C LEU A 40 2.75 -1.30 -13.95
N TYR A 41 4.07 -1.26 -13.88
CA TYR A 41 4.94 -1.16 -15.07
C TYR A 41 5.68 -2.46 -15.41
N GLY A 42 5.58 -3.48 -14.56
CA GLY A 42 6.27 -4.77 -14.72
C GLY A 42 7.80 -4.67 -14.59
N ARG A 43 8.31 -3.57 -14.03
CA ARG A 43 9.75 -3.30 -13.89
C ARG A 43 10.05 -2.48 -12.65
N GLY A 44 11.26 -2.64 -12.10
CA GLY A 44 11.78 -1.78 -11.03
C GLY A 44 11.90 -0.31 -11.48
N CYS A 45 11.65 0.60 -10.54
CA CYS A 45 11.83 2.02 -10.79
C CYS A 45 13.31 2.37 -10.93
N ARG A 46 13.63 3.15 -11.96
CA ARG A 46 14.98 3.70 -12.12
C ARG A 46 15.01 5.08 -11.51
N SER A 47 15.69 5.20 -10.38
CA SER A 47 15.98 6.50 -9.76
C SER A 47 17.45 6.87 -10.02
N PRO A 48 17.81 8.16 -10.02
CA PRO A 48 19.21 8.58 -10.11
C PRO A 48 20.11 7.99 -9.01
N ILE A 49 19.51 7.58 -7.88
CA ILE A 49 20.18 6.96 -6.73
C ILE A 49 20.28 5.43 -6.91
N TRP A 50 19.38 4.82 -7.69
CA TRP A 50 19.30 3.38 -7.98
C TRP A 50 19.50 3.10 -9.47
N TRP A 51 20.71 3.39 -9.96
CA TRP A 51 21.08 3.20 -11.38
C TRP A 51 21.68 1.82 -11.69
N PHE A 52 21.90 0.95 -10.69
CA PHE A 52 22.70 -0.26 -10.87
C PHE A 52 21.98 -1.43 -11.59
N GLU A 53 20.66 -1.37 -11.81
CA GLU A 53 19.92 -2.40 -12.57
C GLU A 53 19.76 -2.07 -14.07
N VAL A 54 20.72 -1.36 -14.67
CA VAL A 54 20.83 -1.26 -16.13
C VAL A 54 21.51 -2.53 -16.65
N GLY A 55 20.80 -3.66 -16.58
CA GLY A 55 21.28 -4.96 -17.07
C GLY A 55 20.19 -5.78 -17.75
N ASP A 56 18.99 -5.84 -17.16
CA ASP A 56 17.90 -6.65 -17.70
C ASP A 56 16.86 -5.78 -18.40
N VAL A 57 17.24 -5.12 -19.50
CA VAL A 57 16.24 -4.76 -20.51
C VAL A 57 15.81 -6.08 -21.15
N LYS A 58 14.83 -6.76 -20.51
CA LYS A 58 14.17 -7.91 -21.13
C LYS A 58 13.71 -7.46 -22.53
N PRO A 59 14.07 -8.19 -23.59
CA PRO A 59 13.69 -7.81 -24.95
C PRO A 59 12.19 -7.63 -24.96
N LEU A 60 11.74 -6.52 -25.56
CA LEU A 60 10.35 -6.08 -25.65
C LEU A 60 9.45 -7.27 -26.05
N ARG A 61 8.91 -7.97 -25.04
CA ARG A 61 8.30 -9.28 -25.24
C ARG A 61 6.92 -9.05 -25.82
N VAL A 62 6.61 -9.74 -26.92
CA VAL A 62 5.30 -9.73 -27.58
C VAL A 62 4.16 -10.17 -26.62
N ASP A 63 4.50 -10.69 -25.43
CA ASP A 63 3.57 -11.12 -24.38
C ASP A 63 3.36 -10.12 -23.21
N LEU A 64 3.84 -8.88 -23.29
CA LEU A 64 3.67 -7.86 -22.23
C LEU A 64 2.22 -7.75 -21.72
N VAL A 65 1.24 -7.89 -22.62
CA VAL A 65 -0.19 -7.85 -22.26
C VAL A 65 -0.61 -9.07 -21.44
N LYS A 66 -0.13 -10.27 -21.78
CA LYS A 66 -0.44 -11.49 -21.02
C LYS A 66 0.24 -11.47 -19.66
N ASP A 67 1.52 -11.10 -19.62
CA ASP A 67 2.28 -10.97 -18.37
C ASP A 67 1.60 -9.94 -17.44
N ALA A 68 1.17 -8.79 -17.98
CA ALA A 68 0.42 -7.80 -17.22
C ALA A 68 -0.92 -8.34 -16.72
N GLN A 69 -1.67 -9.08 -17.54
CA GLN A 69 -2.93 -9.70 -17.12
C GLN A 69 -2.74 -10.71 -15.99
N ASP A 70 -1.71 -11.54 -16.06
CA ASP A 70 -1.41 -12.53 -15.02
C ASP A 70 -0.92 -11.87 -13.72
N ASN A 71 -0.10 -10.81 -13.83
CA ASN A 71 0.27 -9.99 -12.69
C ASN A 71 -0.94 -9.34 -12.02
N VAL A 72 -1.86 -8.75 -12.80
CA VAL A 72 -3.10 -8.15 -12.27
C VAL A 72 -3.95 -9.19 -11.54
N ARG A 73 -4.12 -10.39 -12.10
CA ARG A 73 -4.85 -11.49 -11.43
C ARG A 73 -4.19 -11.87 -10.11
N SER A 74 -2.87 -12.01 -10.09
CA SER A 74 -2.09 -12.33 -8.89
C SER A 74 -2.26 -11.25 -7.81
N ILE A 75 -2.12 -9.98 -8.19
CA ILE A 75 -2.28 -8.83 -7.29
C ILE A 75 -3.69 -8.79 -6.71
N GLN A 76 -4.73 -8.98 -7.54
CA GLN A 76 -6.12 -9.02 -7.07
C GLN A 76 -6.35 -10.14 -6.06
N ALA A 77 -5.85 -11.35 -6.33
CA ALA A 77 -5.97 -12.48 -5.40
C ALA A 77 -5.28 -12.19 -4.05
N LYS A 78 -4.07 -11.62 -4.08
CA LYS A 78 -3.32 -11.27 -2.87
C LYS A 78 -3.97 -10.14 -2.08
N LEU A 79 -4.51 -9.12 -2.76
CA LEU A 79 -5.26 -8.04 -2.13
C LEU A 79 -6.53 -8.57 -1.44
N LEU A 80 -7.28 -9.46 -2.09
CA LEU A 80 -8.45 -10.11 -1.49
C LEU A 80 -8.07 -10.91 -0.24
N ALA A 81 -6.95 -11.64 -0.27
CA ALA A 81 -6.45 -12.36 0.89
C ALA A 81 -6.03 -11.40 2.03
N ALA A 82 -5.34 -10.30 1.72
CA ALA A 82 -4.96 -9.29 2.69
C ALA A 82 -6.19 -8.63 3.34
N GLN A 83 -7.19 -8.24 2.53
CA GLN A 83 -8.46 -7.69 3.02
C GLN A 83 -9.20 -8.69 3.91
N SER A 84 -9.27 -9.96 3.51
CA SER A 84 -9.90 -11.02 4.30
C SER A 84 -9.20 -11.22 5.65
N ARG A 85 -7.87 -11.15 5.69
CA ARG A 85 -7.09 -11.19 6.95
C ARG A 85 -7.41 -10.00 7.84
N GLN A 86 -7.42 -8.78 7.28
CA GLN A 86 -7.77 -7.56 8.02
C GLN A 86 -9.19 -7.64 8.59
N LYS A 87 -10.15 -8.05 7.76
CA LYS A 87 -11.53 -8.26 8.17
C LYS A 87 -11.64 -9.27 9.31
N LYS A 88 -11.01 -10.44 9.19
CA LYS A 88 -10.99 -11.45 10.25
C LYS A 88 -10.44 -10.91 11.57
N TYR A 89 -9.38 -10.11 11.52
CA TYR A 89 -8.79 -9.49 12.72
C TYR A 89 -9.74 -8.48 13.37
N THR A 90 -10.38 -7.64 12.56
CA THR A 90 -11.35 -6.64 13.04
C THR A 90 -12.61 -7.30 13.58
N ASP A 91 -13.21 -8.23 12.83
CA ASP A 91 -14.44 -8.93 13.22
C ASP A 91 -14.26 -9.68 14.54
N HIS A 92 -13.09 -10.28 14.80
CA HIS A 92 -12.82 -10.91 16.09
C HIS A 92 -12.82 -9.91 17.28
N LYS A 93 -12.50 -8.64 17.03
CA LYS A 93 -12.46 -7.58 18.05
C LYS A 93 -13.80 -6.86 18.20
N VAL A 94 -14.63 -6.86 17.15
CA VAL A 94 -15.97 -6.27 17.18
C VAL A 94 -16.91 -7.26 17.85
N ARG A 95 -17.58 -6.82 18.92
CA ARG A 95 -18.69 -7.57 19.52
C ARG A 95 -19.97 -6.83 19.21
N ASP A 96 -20.99 -7.54 18.74
CA ASP A 96 -22.34 -6.99 18.70
C ASP A 96 -22.77 -6.71 20.15
N ARG A 97 -22.93 -5.43 20.46
CA ARG A 97 -23.43 -4.96 21.75
C ARG A 97 -24.81 -4.39 21.52
N THR A 98 -25.80 -5.00 22.14
CA THR A 98 -27.14 -4.43 22.26
C THR A 98 -27.23 -3.74 23.62
N PHE A 99 -27.83 -2.55 23.64
CA PHE A 99 -28.02 -1.78 24.87
C PHE A 99 -29.50 -1.64 25.15
N GLN A 100 -29.89 -1.68 26.42
CA GLN A 100 -31.27 -1.44 26.84
C GLN A 100 -31.49 0.04 27.15
N VAL A 101 -32.75 0.50 27.03
CA VAL A 101 -33.12 1.86 27.39
C VAL A 101 -32.88 2.06 28.89
N GLY A 102 -32.00 3.01 29.24
CA GLY A 102 -31.58 3.29 30.62
C GLY A 102 -30.19 2.76 31.00
N GLU A 103 -29.53 1.98 30.13
CA GLU A 103 -28.18 1.48 30.35
C GLU A 103 -27.11 2.57 30.15
N GLN A 104 -26.19 2.71 31.10
CA GLN A 104 -25.10 3.69 31.01
C GLN A 104 -23.91 3.09 30.25
N VAL A 105 -23.45 3.80 29.20
CA VAL A 105 -22.30 3.40 28.38
C VAL A 105 -21.20 4.45 28.40
N PRO A 106 -19.92 4.04 28.48
CA PRO A 106 -18.80 4.98 28.46
C PRO A 106 -18.69 5.64 27.09
N LEU A 107 -18.65 6.97 27.07
CA LEU A 107 -18.42 7.75 25.86
C LEU A 107 -16.91 7.85 25.61
N ASN A 108 -16.45 7.56 24.39
CA ASN A 108 -15.05 7.78 24.05
C ASN A 108 -14.85 9.27 23.72
N VAL A 109 -14.16 9.99 24.60
CA VAL A 109 -13.97 11.45 24.50
C VAL A 109 -12.59 11.83 23.93
N SER A 110 -11.87 10.87 23.36
CA SER A 110 -10.54 11.10 22.79
C SER A 110 -10.64 11.99 21.53
N PRO A 111 -9.89 13.12 21.43
CA PRO A 111 -9.86 13.97 20.24
C PRO A 111 -9.17 13.30 19.04
#